data_AF-A0A957U423-F1
#
_entry.id   AF-A0A957U423-F1
#
_cell.length_a   1.000
_cell.length_b   1.000
_cell.length_c   1.000
_cell.angle_alpha   90.00
_cell.angle_beta   90.00
_cell.angle_gamma   90.00
#
_symmetry.space_group_name_H-M   'P 1'
#
loop_
_entity.id
_entity.type
_entity.pdbx_description
1 polymer ?
#
loop_
_entity_poly.entity_id
_entity_poly.type
_entity_poly.pdbx_seq_one_letter_code
_entity_poly.pdbx_strand_id
1 'polypeptide(L)'
;MNNQPVPADLLLLVGALLPPQALDELGEFVAEENQSTPYGDVGPLARRRTPHGLEFWVQPYTGSPTRTDPRATIFAAQTLGVRRILNWDM
;
A
#
# COMPACT_ATOMS: atom_id res chain seq x y z
N MET A 1 15.51 -24.43 -1.26
CA MET A 1 14.87 -23.47 -2.17
C MET A 1 15.21 -22.08 -1.66
N ASN A 2 15.86 -21.24 -2.46
CA ASN A 2 16.30 -19.91 -2.03
C ASN A 2 15.08 -19.03 -1.77
N ASN A 3 14.82 -18.66 -0.52
CA ASN A 3 13.83 -17.66 -0.11
C ASN A 3 14.30 -16.26 -0.54
N GLN A 4 14.23 -15.95 -1.83
CA GLN A 4 14.24 -14.55 -2.24
C GLN A 4 12.88 -13.96 -1.86
N PRO A 5 12.82 -12.87 -1.09
CA PRO A 5 11.57 -12.23 -0.76
C PRO A 5 10.85 -11.84 -2.06
N VAL A 6 9.57 -12.22 -2.18
CA VAL A 6 8.75 -11.76 -3.31
C VAL A 6 8.56 -10.26 -3.13
N PRO A 7 9.00 -9.41 -4.07
CA PRO A 7 8.89 -7.97 -3.92
C PRO A 7 7.42 -7.55 -3.86
N ALA A 8 7.10 -6.62 -2.96
CA ALA A 8 5.77 -6.05 -2.81
C ALA A 8 5.43 -5.16 -4.01
N ASP A 9 4.98 -5.78 -5.10
CA ASP A 9 4.84 -5.14 -6.41
C ASP A 9 3.43 -4.58 -6.69
N LEU A 10 2.54 -4.66 -5.71
CA LEU A 10 1.18 -4.12 -5.73
C LEU A 10 1.01 -3.07 -4.63
N LEU A 11 0.37 -1.96 -4.98
CA LEU A 11 -0.23 -1.01 -4.03
C LEU A 11 -1.75 -1.10 -4.14
N LEU A 12 -2.39 -1.47 -3.03
CA LEU A 12 -3.84 -1.43 -2.86
C LEU A 12 -4.22 -0.09 -2.22
N LEU A 13 -4.95 0.74 -2.97
CA LEU A 13 -5.58 1.96 -2.49
C LEU A 13 -7.00 1.61 -2.02
N VAL A 14 -7.30 1.85 -0.74
CA VAL A 14 -8.60 1.49 -0.15
C VAL A 14 -9.46 2.74 0.05
N GLY A 15 -10.52 2.86 -0.75
CA GLY A 15 -11.51 3.95 -0.74
C GLY A 15 -12.28 4.12 0.57
N ALA A 16 -12.44 3.02 1.32
CA ALA A 16 -13.23 2.94 2.53
C ALA A 16 -12.36 2.75 3.78
N LEU A 17 -12.82 3.30 4.92
CA LEU A 17 -12.21 2.98 6.21
C LEU A 17 -12.58 1.53 6.59
N LEU A 18 -11.63 0.61 6.41
CA LEU A 18 -11.80 -0.77 6.85
C LEU A 18 -11.58 -0.88 8.36
N PRO A 19 -12.42 -1.65 9.09
CA PRO A 19 -12.15 -1.99 10.47
C PRO A 19 -10.85 -2.83 10.57
N PRO A 20 -10.11 -2.79 11.69
CA PRO A 20 -8.86 -3.53 11.84
C PRO A 20 -8.97 -5.01 11.49
N GLN A 21 -10.05 -5.68 11.90
CA GLN A 21 -10.29 -7.10 11.60
C GLN A 21 -10.38 -7.38 10.09
N ALA A 22 -10.96 -6.47 9.30
CA ALA A 22 -11.02 -6.63 7.85
C ALA A 22 -9.65 -6.43 7.18
N LEU A 23 -8.76 -5.63 7.78
CA LEU A 23 -7.37 -5.52 7.30
C LEU A 23 -6.57 -6.78 7.58
N ASP A 24 -6.91 -7.53 8.63
CA ASP A 24 -6.24 -8.79 8.96
C ASP A 24 -6.57 -9.91 7.96
N GLU A 25 -7.76 -9.87 7.35
CA GLU A 25 -8.13 -10.76 6.24
C GLU A 25 -7.28 -10.55 4.97
N LEU A 26 -6.67 -9.36 4.82
CA LEU A 26 -5.73 -9.08 3.71
C LEU A 26 -4.38 -9.80 3.90
N GLY A 27 -4.07 -10.24 5.12
CA GLY A 27 -2.85 -10.97 5.44
C GLY A 27 -2.09 -10.40 6.64
N GLU A 28 -1.00 -11.09 6.96
CA GLU A 28 -0.09 -10.74 8.05
C GLU A 28 0.48 -9.33 7.85
N PHE A 29 0.46 -8.49 8.89
CA PHE A 29 1.19 -7.23 8.90
C PHE A 29 2.70 -7.49 8.99
N VAL A 30 3.46 -6.96 8.02
CA VAL A 30 4.92 -7.14 7.95
C VAL A 30 5.66 -5.90 8.40
N ALA A 31 5.24 -4.73 7.93
CA ALA A 31 5.91 -3.46 8.18
C ALA A 31 4.97 -2.28 7.90
N GLU A 32 5.34 -1.11 8.41
CA GLU A 32 4.72 0.17 8.06
C GLU A 32 5.80 1.16 7.63
N GLU A 33 5.56 1.90 6.56
CA GLU A 33 6.50 2.87 6.02
C GLU A 33 5.80 4.19 5.66
N ASN A 34 6.54 5.30 5.77
CA ASN A 34 6.16 6.59 5.20
C ASN A 34 7.17 6.92 4.10
N GLN A 35 6.67 7.47 2.99
CA GLN A 35 7.49 7.86 1.84
C GLN A 35 7.47 9.37 1.70
N SER A 36 8.64 10.00 1.79
CA SER A 36 8.76 11.41 1.49
C SER A 36 8.91 11.61 -0.02
N THR A 37 8.09 12.50 -0.59
CA THR A 37 8.09 12.77 -2.02
C THR A 37 8.20 14.26 -2.29
N PRO A 38 8.61 14.69 -3.49
CA PRO A 38 8.60 16.11 -3.89
C PRO A 38 7.22 16.78 -3.83
N TYR A 39 6.14 15.99 -3.68
CA TYR A 39 4.75 16.46 -3.65
C TYR A 39 4.12 16.38 -2.26
N GLY A 40 4.92 16.05 -1.23
CA GLY A 40 4.46 15.82 0.14
C GLY A 40 4.67 14.38 0.59
N ASP A 41 4.46 14.13 1.88
CA ASP A 41 4.64 12.80 2.46
C ASP A 41 3.43 11.89 2.17
N VAL A 42 3.70 10.61 1.98
CA VAL A 42 2.69 9.56 1.77
C VAL A 42 2.83 8.52 2.87
N GLY A 43 1.73 8.26 3.58
CA GLY A 43 1.66 7.18 4.55
C GLY A 43 0.70 7.48 5.71
N PRO A 44 0.59 6.54 6.66
CA PRO A 44 1.33 5.27 6.70
C PRO A 44 0.90 4.29 5.58
N LEU A 45 1.87 3.62 4.95
CA LEU A 45 1.64 2.49 4.06
C LEU A 45 1.96 1.19 4.81
N ALA A 46 0.99 0.28 4.89
CA ALA A 46 1.17 -1.01 5.54
C ALA A 46 1.61 -2.07 4.51
N ARG A 47 2.73 -2.75 4.76
CA ARG A 47 3.12 -3.95 4.02
C ARG A 47 2.42 -5.16 4.62
N ARG A 48 1.71 -5.90 3.78
CA ARG A 48 0.97 -7.11 4.16
C ARG A 48 1.51 -8.31 3.39
N ARG A 49 1.48 -9.48 4.01
CA ARG A 49 1.84 -10.77 3.40
C ARG A 49 0.67 -11.73 3.43
N THR A 50 0.28 -12.21 2.27
CA THR A 50 -0.73 -13.27 2.13
C THR A 50 -0.23 -14.61 2.67
N PRO A 51 -1.12 -15.57 3.00
CA PRO A 51 -0.72 -16.93 3.39
C PRO A 51 0.13 -17.67 2.35
N HIS A 52 0.07 -17.26 1.08
CA HIS A 52 0.87 -17.82 -0.02
C HIS A 52 2.24 -17.14 -0.20
N GLY A 53 2.60 -16.19 0.67
CA GLY A 53 3.90 -15.52 0.65
C GLY A 53 4.00 -14.33 -0.31
N LEU A 54 2.92 -13.94 -0.98
CA LEU A 54 2.88 -12.70 -1.76
C LEU A 54 2.78 -11.48 -0.82
N GLU A 55 3.61 -10.47 -1.07
CA GLU A 55 3.60 -9.21 -0.32
C GLU A 55 3.00 -8.07 -1.17
N PHE A 56 2.34 -7.11 -0.51
CA PHE A 56 1.78 -5.92 -1.15
C PHE A 56 1.64 -4.79 -0.14
N TRP A 57 1.52 -3.57 -0.65
CA TRP A 57 1.29 -2.36 0.12
C TRP A 57 -0.20 -2.03 0.19
N VAL A 58 -0.64 -1.52 1.34
CA VAL A 58 -2.00 -1.00 1.56
C VAL A 58 -1.90 0.45 2.01
N GLN A 59 -2.64 1.32 1.34
CA GLN A 59 -2.77 2.72 1.71
C GLN A 59 -4.26 3.11 1.75
N PRO A 60 -4.75 3.66 2.86
CA PRO A 60 -6.07 4.30 2.89
C PRO A 60 -6.11 5.43 1.86
N TYR A 61 -7.12 5.44 1.00
CA TYR A 61 -7.30 6.42 -0.07
C TYR A 61 -8.69 7.03 0.03
N THR A 62 -8.85 8.10 0.78
CA THR A 62 -10.18 8.72 1.00
C THR A 62 -10.74 9.51 -0.19
N GLY A 63 -10.16 9.37 -1.39
CA GLY A 63 -10.63 10.00 -2.64
C GLY A 63 -10.56 11.53 -2.70
N SER A 64 -10.19 12.20 -1.61
CA SER A 64 -10.11 13.65 -1.54
C SER A 64 -8.74 14.16 -2.02
N PRO A 65 -8.65 14.92 -3.13
CA PRO A 65 -7.38 15.43 -3.64
C PRO A 65 -6.72 16.45 -2.69
N THR A 66 -7.46 16.97 -1.71
CA THR A 66 -6.91 17.83 -0.65
C THR A 66 -6.31 17.03 0.51
N ARG A 67 -6.58 15.73 0.59
CA ARG A 67 -6.03 14.81 1.61
C ARG A 67 -5.02 13.82 1.03
N THR A 68 -5.04 13.59 -0.29
CA THR A 68 -4.11 12.68 -0.96
C THR A 68 -3.72 13.22 -2.33
N ASP A 69 -2.47 13.63 -2.49
CA ASP A 69 -1.94 14.05 -3.79
C ASP A 69 -1.63 12.81 -4.64
N PRO A 70 -2.27 12.64 -5.82
CA PRO A 70 -2.04 11.48 -6.67
C PRO A 70 -0.60 11.41 -7.19
N ARG A 71 0.10 12.54 -7.35
CA ARG A 71 1.51 12.57 -7.77
C ARG A 71 2.41 12.05 -6.66
N ALA A 72 2.15 12.44 -5.41
CA ALA A 72 2.86 11.90 -4.25
C ALA A 72 2.67 10.38 -4.18
N THR A 73 1.42 9.91 -4.31
CA THR A 73 1.06 8.48 -4.26
C THR A 73 1.77 7.67 -5.34
N ILE A 74 1.75 8.14 -6.60
CA ILE A 74 2.42 7.45 -7.72
C ILE A 74 3.94 7.46 -7.52
N PHE A 75 4.53 8.58 -7.07
CA PHE A 75 5.95 8.68 -6.80
C PHE A 75 6.38 7.69 -5.70
N ALA A 76 5.64 7.65 -4.58
CA ALA A 76 5.89 6.70 -3.50
C ALA A 76 5.79 5.25 -3.98
N ALA A 77 4.79 4.91 -4.80
CA ALA A 77 4.67 3.58 -5.40
C ALA A 77 5.90 3.21 -6.23
N GLN A 78 6.41 4.13 -7.06
CA GLN A 78 7.62 3.91 -7.84
C GLN A 78 8.86 3.70 -6.96
N THR A 79 9.04 4.51 -5.90
CA THR A 79 10.13 4.36 -4.93
C THR A 79 10.09 3.02 -4.22
N LEU A 80 8.90 2.50 -3.93
CA LEU A 80 8.67 1.20 -3.30
C LEU A 80 8.83 0.01 -4.27
N GLY A 81 9.07 0.25 -5.56
CA GLY A 81 9.16 -0.80 -6.58
C GLY A 81 7.82 -1.41 -6.97
N VAL A 82 6.71 -0.74 -6.66
CA VAL A 82 5.35 -1.15 -7.06
C VAL A 82 5.22 -1.07 -8.58
N ARG A 83 4.61 -2.11 -9.17
CA ARG A 83 4.36 -2.23 -10.62
C ARG A 83 2.89 -2.16 -10.98
N ARG A 84 2.00 -2.40 -10.00
CA ARG A 84 0.55 -2.38 -10.19
C ARG A 84 -0.10 -1.57 -9.07
N ILE A 85 -1.06 -0.74 -9.42
CA ILE A 85 -1.90 -0.02 -8.45
C ILE A 85 -3.33 -0.51 -8.65
N LEU A 86 -3.94 -1.02 -7.60
CA LEU A 86 -5.34 -1.39 -7.58
C LEU A 86 -6.08 -0.40 -6.68
N ASN A 87 -7.07 0.28 -7.23
CA ASN A 87 -7.99 1.07 -6.43
C ASN A 87 -9.21 0.22 -6.10
N TRP A 88 -9.51 0.08 -4.81
CA TRP A 88 -10.72 -0.57 -4.32
C TRP A 88 -11.61 0.49 -3.70
N ASP A 89 -12.55 0.96 -4.51
CA ASP A 89 -13.65 1.83 -4.09
C ASP A 89 -14.94 1.01 -4.02
N MET A 90 -15.85 1.32 -3.09
CA MET A 90 -17.15 0.62 -2.94
C MET A 90 -18.26 1.35 -3.69
#